data_AF-A0A662AQV0-F1
#
_entry.id   AF-A0A662AQV0-F1
#
_cell.length_a   1.000
_cell.length_b   1.000
_cell.length_c   1.000
_cell.angle_alpha   90.00
_cell.angle_beta   90.00
_cell.angle_gamma   90.00
#
_symmetry.space_group_name_H-M   'P 1'
#
loop_
_entity.id
_entity.type
_entity.pdbx_description
1 polymer ?
#
loop_
_entity_poly.entity_id
_entity_poly.type
_entity_poly.pdbx_seq_one_letter_code
_entity_poly.pdbx_strand_id
1 'polypeptide(L)'
;MKVLFSIIIMGLHLVGFSQQDIDYQHTKISKFIKKTYNIDAYRLKEIQINNQLHGKLFILITKTDSSSIVYIGRVNSCRANGCSTDNNSTNGSYEYFDYIIAFNKDMQIINIKVYNYQATHGQEITAKSWLKQFRYKENQAVFRINKNIDAISGATISVYAITDDVNMINEYLTQHFLYK
;
A
#
# COMPACT_ATOMS: atom_id res chain seq x y z
N MET A 1 7.19 -31.16 57.06
CA MET A 1 7.63 -31.09 55.64
C MET A 1 6.65 -30.17 54.91
N LYS A 2 7.00 -28.89 54.71
CA LYS A 2 6.17 -27.92 53.98
C LYS A 2 6.79 -27.74 52.60
N VAL A 3 6.10 -28.20 51.56
CA VAL A 3 6.52 -28.04 50.16
C VAL A 3 5.90 -26.73 49.67
N LEU A 4 6.74 -25.70 49.47
CA LEU A 4 6.34 -24.43 48.86
C LEU A 4 6.28 -24.62 47.34
N PHE A 5 5.08 -24.56 46.77
CA PHE A 5 4.88 -24.47 45.33
C PHE A 5 5.22 -23.04 44.88
N SER A 6 6.39 -22.86 44.27
CA SER A 6 6.74 -21.60 43.61
C SER A 6 6.08 -21.58 42.22
N ILE A 7 5.04 -20.77 42.06
CA ILE A 7 4.42 -20.52 40.76
C ILE A 7 5.25 -19.45 40.05
N ILE A 8 6.08 -19.87 39.09
CA ILE A 8 6.79 -18.97 38.19
C ILE A 8 5.76 -18.46 37.17
N ILE A 9 5.20 -17.27 37.42
CA ILE A 9 4.42 -16.53 36.43
C ILE A 9 5.42 -15.93 35.44
N MET A 10 5.68 -16.65 34.34
CA MET A 10 6.45 -16.13 33.22
C MET A 10 5.57 -15.12 32.48
N GLY A 11 5.74 -13.84 32.80
CA GLY A 11 5.02 -12.73 32.18
C GLY A 11 5.22 -12.75 30.66
N LEU A 12 4.13 -12.98 29.93
CA LEU A 12 4.10 -12.84 28.48
C LEU A 12 4.14 -11.35 28.14
N HIS A 13 5.35 -10.81 27.97
CA HIS A 13 5.52 -9.46 27.44
C HIS A 13 5.07 -9.45 25.97
N LEU A 14 3.84 -8.97 25.73
CA LEU A 14 3.36 -8.59 24.41
C LEU A 14 4.14 -7.36 23.95
N VAL A 15 5.35 -7.58 23.43
CA VAL A 15 6.07 -6.53 22.72
C VAL A 15 5.32 -6.29 21.43
N GLY A 16 4.65 -5.14 21.32
CA GLY A 16 4.01 -4.70 20.09
C GLY A 16 5.08 -4.57 19.00
N PHE A 17 5.10 -5.51 18.06
CA PHE A 17 6.02 -5.47 16.94
C PHE A 17 5.60 -4.35 15.99
N SER A 18 6.29 -3.21 16.05
CA SER A 18 6.13 -2.15 15.05
C SER A 18 6.79 -2.62 13.76
N GLN A 19 5.98 -2.86 12.73
CA GLN A 19 6.51 -3.26 11.42
C GLN A 19 7.22 -2.07 10.76
N GLN A 20 8.55 -2.16 10.68
CA GLN A 20 9.41 -1.10 10.15
C GLN A 20 9.36 -1.01 8.62
N ASP A 21 9.35 -2.17 7.93
CA ASP A 21 9.37 -2.25 6.47
C ASP A 21 8.05 -2.76 5.87
N ILE A 22 7.83 -2.49 4.58
CA ILE A 22 6.69 -2.99 3.82
C ILE A 22 6.77 -4.52 3.70
N ASP A 23 5.73 -5.23 4.14
CA ASP A 23 5.61 -6.68 3.89
C ASP A 23 5.04 -6.92 2.48
N TYR A 24 5.94 -7.10 1.53
CA TYR A 24 5.62 -7.44 0.14
C TYR A 24 5.06 -8.86 -0.03
N GLN A 25 5.14 -9.72 0.99
CA GLN A 25 4.67 -11.11 0.97
C GLN A 25 3.34 -11.30 1.74
N HIS A 26 2.73 -10.20 2.18
CA HIS A 26 1.52 -10.23 2.99
C HIS A 26 0.39 -11.05 2.34
N THR A 27 -0.26 -11.94 3.09
CA THR A 27 -1.29 -12.87 2.55
C THR A 27 -2.44 -12.17 1.81
N LYS A 28 -2.81 -10.96 2.24
CA LYS A 28 -3.82 -10.10 1.58
C LYS A 28 -3.39 -9.63 0.18
N ILE A 29 -2.10 -9.51 -0.11
CA ILE A 29 -1.55 -9.23 -1.45
C ILE A 29 -1.82 -10.43 -2.34
N SER A 30 -1.47 -11.64 -1.88
CA SER A 30 -1.71 -12.86 -2.66
C SER A 30 -3.17 -13.07 -3.02
N LYS A 31 -4.07 -12.91 -2.04
CA LYS A 31 -5.52 -12.96 -2.27
C LYS A 31 -6.00 -11.88 -3.26
N PHE A 32 -5.41 -10.68 -3.20
CA PHE A 32 -5.74 -9.60 -4.12
C PHE A 32 -5.31 -9.91 -5.55
N ILE A 33 -4.07 -10.36 -5.76
CA ILE A 33 -3.52 -10.70 -7.07
C ILE A 33 -4.33 -11.83 -7.71
N LYS A 34 -4.50 -12.96 -7.01
CA LYS A 34 -5.24 -14.12 -7.51
C LYS A 34 -6.66 -13.75 -7.96
N LYS A 35 -7.37 -12.97 -7.13
CA LYS A 35 -8.72 -12.53 -7.46
C LYS A 35 -8.78 -11.51 -8.60
N THR A 36 -7.83 -10.58 -8.67
CA THR A 36 -7.83 -9.50 -9.66
C THR A 36 -7.53 -10.03 -11.06
N TYR A 37 -6.55 -10.92 -11.18
CA TYR A 37 -6.12 -11.48 -12.46
C TYR A 37 -6.80 -12.82 -12.79
N ASN A 38 -7.64 -13.35 -11.89
CA ASN A 38 -8.28 -14.67 -12.02
C ASN A 38 -7.25 -15.80 -12.28
N ILE A 39 -6.26 -15.89 -11.39
CA ILE A 39 -5.14 -16.85 -11.48
C ILE A 39 -4.93 -17.60 -10.17
N ASP A 40 -4.43 -18.83 -10.27
CA ASP A 40 -4.17 -19.68 -9.10
C ASP A 40 -2.73 -19.59 -8.59
N ALA A 41 -1.78 -19.38 -9.50
CA ALA A 41 -0.34 -19.34 -9.22
C ALA A 41 0.34 -18.24 -10.02
N TYR A 42 1.30 -17.57 -9.38
CA TYR A 42 2.08 -16.49 -9.96
C TYR A 42 3.44 -16.39 -9.26
N ARG A 43 4.38 -15.70 -9.90
CA ARG A 43 5.62 -15.24 -9.29
C ARG A 43 5.77 -13.74 -9.52
N LEU A 44 6.29 -13.02 -8.53
CA LEU A 44 6.64 -11.62 -8.67
C LEU A 44 8.13 -11.49 -8.96
N LYS A 45 8.48 -10.72 -9.99
CA LYS A 45 9.86 -10.30 -10.27
C LYS A 45 9.93 -8.78 -10.13
N GLU A 46 10.70 -8.31 -9.16
CA GLU A 46 10.91 -6.89 -8.92
C GLU A 46 11.54 -6.21 -10.15
N ILE A 47 11.03 -5.03 -10.47
CA ILE A 47 11.64 -4.10 -11.43
C ILE A 47 12.52 -3.15 -10.64
N GLN A 48 13.80 -3.08 -11.02
CA GLN A 48 14.72 -2.12 -10.44
C GLN A 48 14.36 -0.72 -10.95
N ILE A 49 13.91 0.14 -10.02
CA ILE A 49 13.59 1.54 -10.26
C ILE A 49 14.66 2.39 -9.58
N ASN A 50 14.93 3.59 -10.10
CA ASN A 50 15.59 4.63 -9.31
C ASN A 50 14.66 4.96 -8.12
N ASN A 51 15.20 5.40 -6.97
CA ASN A 51 14.47 5.62 -5.71
C ASN A 51 13.42 6.77 -5.77
N GLN A 52 12.65 6.88 -6.85
CA GLN A 52 11.64 7.91 -7.11
C GLN A 52 10.26 7.52 -6.59
N LEU A 53 10.01 6.25 -6.23
CA LEU A 53 8.72 5.78 -5.71
C LEU A 53 8.84 5.31 -4.26
N HIS A 54 7.77 5.47 -3.47
CA HIS A 54 7.68 5.00 -2.09
C HIS A 54 7.35 3.51 -1.95
N GLY A 55 7.81 2.70 -2.89
CA GLY A 55 7.45 1.30 -3.03
C GLY A 55 8.18 0.63 -4.18
N LYS A 56 7.70 -0.55 -4.56
CA LYS A 56 8.32 -1.38 -5.60
C LYS A 56 7.31 -1.77 -6.68
N LEU A 57 7.80 -1.83 -7.91
CA LEU A 57 7.09 -2.39 -9.04
C LEU A 57 7.50 -3.85 -9.25
N PHE A 58 6.55 -4.70 -9.60
CA PHE A 58 6.80 -6.11 -9.88
C PHE A 58 6.11 -6.53 -11.17
N ILE A 59 6.83 -7.27 -11.99
CA ILE A 59 6.27 -8.05 -13.09
C ILE A 59 5.61 -9.29 -12.51
N LEU A 60 4.35 -9.49 -12.83
CA LEU A 60 3.60 -10.70 -12.57
C LEU A 60 3.90 -11.73 -13.67
N ILE A 61 4.54 -12.83 -13.27
CA ILE A 61 4.85 -13.96 -14.14
C ILE A 61 3.86 -15.08 -13.84
N THR A 62 3.11 -15.50 -14.86
CA THR A 62 2.21 -16.66 -14.81
C THR A 62 2.72 -17.76 -15.74
N LYS A 63 2.06 -18.92 -15.77
CA LYS A 63 2.44 -20.02 -16.68
C LYS A 63 2.24 -19.67 -18.16
N THR A 64 1.27 -18.81 -18.46
CA THR A 64 0.78 -18.54 -19.82
C THR A 64 1.07 -17.13 -20.31
N ASP A 65 1.45 -16.22 -19.40
CA ASP A 65 1.69 -14.81 -19.71
C ASP A 65 2.61 -14.15 -18.67
N SER A 66 3.41 -13.19 -19.11
CA SER A 66 4.33 -12.43 -18.28
C SER A 66 4.37 -10.97 -18.75
N SER A 67 3.29 -10.23 -18.43
CA SER A 67 3.14 -8.85 -18.91
C SER A 67 2.41 -7.91 -17.95
N SER A 68 1.76 -8.41 -16.90
CA SER A 68 1.03 -7.55 -15.96
C SER A 68 1.96 -7.00 -14.88
N ILE A 69 1.76 -5.75 -14.49
CA ILE A 69 2.53 -5.08 -13.43
C ILE A 69 1.67 -4.89 -12.20
N VAL A 70 2.29 -5.03 -11.03
CA VAL A 70 1.72 -4.56 -9.76
C VAL A 70 2.68 -3.59 -9.08
N TYR A 71 2.13 -2.57 -8.42
CA TYR A 71 2.86 -1.70 -7.52
C TYR A 71 2.48 -2.04 -6.08
N ILE A 72 3.46 -2.13 -5.18
CA ILE A 72 3.24 -2.27 -3.74
C ILE A 72 4.05 -1.18 -3.05
N GLY A 73 3.40 -0.36 -2.23
CA GLY A 73 4.05 0.79 -1.60
C GLY A 73 3.42 1.19 -0.28
N ARG A 74 4.07 2.17 0.35
CA ARG A 74 3.66 2.77 1.63
C ARG A 74 3.49 4.26 1.46
N VAL A 75 2.40 4.76 2.03
CA VAL A 75 2.22 6.19 2.27
C VAL A 75 2.35 6.44 3.76
N ASN A 76 3.21 7.38 4.14
CA ASN A 76 3.32 7.84 5.53
C ASN A 76 2.34 9.00 5.73
N SER A 77 1.45 8.90 6.71
CA SER A 77 0.58 9.99 7.15
C SER A 77 1.14 10.62 8.42
N CYS A 78 1.17 11.96 8.47
CA CYS A 78 1.56 12.65 9.70
C CYS A 78 0.47 12.50 10.76
N ARG A 79 0.88 12.31 12.02
CA ARG A 79 -0.01 12.44 13.17
C ARG A 79 -0.56 13.86 13.24
N ALA A 80 -1.76 14.01 13.81
CA ALA A 80 -2.40 15.32 14.01
C ALA A 80 -1.54 16.34 14.81
N ASN A 81 -0.59 15.85 15.62
CA ASN A 81 0.36 16.66 16.38
C ASN A 81 1.67 17.01 15.63
N GLY A 82 1.76 16.71 14.33
CA GLY A 82 2.90 17.02 13.48
C GLY A 82 3.85 15.82 13.24
N CYS A 83 4.55 15.87 12.11
CA CYS A 83 5.71 15.04 11.83
C CYS A 83 6.95 15.77 12.36
N SER A 84 7.67 15.19 13.31
CA SER A 84 9.03 15.65 13.62
C SER A 84 9.90 15.42 12.38
N THR A 85 10.47 16.47 11.80
CA THR A 85 11.40 16.43 10.65
C THR A 85 12.77 15.84 11.00
N ASP A 86 12.86 15.14 12.13
CA ASP A 86 14.09 14.56 12.61
C ASP A 86 14.34 13.24 11.88
N ASN A 87 15.21 13.29 10.88
CA ASN A 87 15.77 12.11 10.21
C ASN A 87 16.49 11.13 11.17
N ASN A 88 16.59 11.47 12.47
CA ASN A 88 17.19 10.68 13.55
C ASN A 88 16.20 10.21 14.63
N SER A 89 14.87 10.40 14.46
CA SER A 89 13.90 9.82 15.41
C SER A 89 13.74 8.32 15.15
N THR A 90 14.64 7.51 15.72
CA THR A 90 14.55 6.05 15.73
C THR A 90 13.34 5.50 16.49
N ASN A 91 12.49 6.36 17.08
CA ASN A 91 11.35 5.97 17.92
C ASN A 91 10.03 6.71 17.62
N GLY A 92 9.93 7.45 16.50
CA GLY A 92 8.65 8.02 16.06
C GLY A 92 7.93 7.04 15.14
N SER A 93 6.95 6.27 15.64
CA SER A 93 6.13 5.42 14.77
C SER A 93 5.29 6.34 13.86
N TYR A 94 5.78 6.61 12.66
CA TYR A 94 4.98 7.26 11.62
C TYR A 94 3.68 6.48 11.47
N GLU A 95 2.57 7.19 11.32
CA GLU A 95 1.36 6.54 10.86
C GLU A 95 1.53 6.26 9.38
N TYR A 96 1.03 5.12 8.93
CA TYR A 96 1.19 4.74 7.54
C TYR A 96 0.09 3.80 7.08
N PHE A 97 0.02 3.61 5.77
CA PHE A 97 -0.71 2.50 5.20
C PHE A 97 0.04 1.92 4.01
N ASP A 98 -0.06 0.60 3.88
CA ASP A 98 0.51 -0.15 2.76
C ASP A 98 -0.61 -0.55 1.81
N TYR A 99 -0.35 -0.40 0.53
CA TYR A 99 -1.33 -0.63 -0.50
C TYR A 99 -0.73 -1.27 -1.74
N ILE A 100 -1.60 -1.87 -2.56
CA ILE A 100 -1.25 -2.51 -3.81
C ILE A 100 -2.13 -1.96 -4.93
N ILE A 101 -1.51 -1.69 -6.07
CA ILE A 101 -2.18 -1.36 -7.34
C ILE A 101 -1.90 -2.49 -8.33
N ALA A 102 -2.95 -2.94 -9.02
CA ALA A 102 -2.88 -3.86 -10.14
C ALA A 102 -3.13 -3.10 -11.45
N PHE A 103 -2.24 -3.31 -12.41
CA PHE A 103 -2.32 -2.76 -13.76
C PHE A 103 -2.65 -3.84 -14.79
N ASN A 104 -3.34 -3.47 -15.86
CA ASN A 104 -3.41 -4.30 -17.07
C ASN A 104 -2.16 -4.08 -17.95
N LYS A 105 -2.16 -4.67 -19.16
CA LYS A 105 -1.05 -4.57 -20.12
C LYS A 105 -0.86 -3.16 -20.67
N ASP A 106 -1.90 -2.33 -20.66
CA ASP A 106 -1.89 -0.95 -21.11
C ASP A 106 -1.51 0.03 -19.97
N MET A 107 -0.95 -0.47 -18.87
CA MET A 107 -0.61 0.28 -17.65
C MET A 107 -1.81 1.01 -17.01
N GLN A 108 -3.03 0.53 -17.24
CA GLN A 108 -4.23 1.09 -16.65
C GLN A 108 -4.53 0.41 -15.32
N ILE A 109 -4.90 1.21 -14.30
CA ILE A 109 -5.31 0.71 -12.99
C ILE A 109 -6.61 -0.09 -13.12
N ILE A 110 -6.55 -1.40 -12.88
CA ILE A 110 -7.73 -2.29 -12.88
C ILE A 110 -8.23 -2.56 -11.46
N ASN A 111 -7.35 -2.48 -10.46
CA ASN A 111 -7.74 -2.66 -9.07
C ASN A 111 -6.73 -2.04 -8.11
N ILE A 112 -7.19 -1.66 -6.93
CA ILE A 112 -6.37 -1.10 -5.86
C ILE A 112 -6.90 -1.58 -4.51
N LYS A 113 -6.00 -1.75 -3.54
CA LYS A 113 -6.35 -2.17 -2.19
C LYS A 113 -5.34 -1.66 -1.17
N VAL A 114 -5.84 -1.04 -0.11
CA VAL A 114 -5.09 -0.85 1.14
C VAL A 114 -5.16 -2.16 1.93
N TYR A 115 -4.01 -2.79 2.21
CA TYR A 115 -3.97 -4.10 2.87
C TYR A 115 -3.46 -4.04 4.31
N ASN A 116 -2.74 -2.98 4.66
CA ASN A 116 -2.27 -2.67 5.99
C ASN A 116 -2.57 -1.20 6.28
N TYR A 117 -3.22 -0.88 7.39
CA TYR A 117 -3.52 0.49 7.78
C TYR A 117 -3.09 0.67 9.24
N GLN A 118 -2.04 1.44 9.46
CA GLN A 118 -1.38 1.69 10.74
C GLN A 118 -1.42 3.19 11.05
N ALA A 119 -2.63 3.74 11.09
CA ALA A 119 -2.89 5.12 11.46
C ALA A 119 -4.13 5.20 12.36
N THR A 120 -4.20 6.23 13.22
CA THR A 120 -5.30 6.42 14.17
C THR A 120 -6.58 6.93 13.51
N HIS A 121 -6.48 7.63 12.38
CA HIS A 121 -7.60 8.25 11.68
C HIS A 121 -7.52 7.97 10.18
N GLY A 122 -8.66 8.04 9.49
CA GLY A 122 -8.72 7.99 8.02
C GLY A 122 -8.83 6.60 7.38
N GLN A 123 -9.09 5.57 8.19
CA GLN A 123 -9.25 4.17 7.73
C GLN A 123 -10.37 3.99 6.68
N GLU A 124 -11.23 4.98 6.51
CA GLU A 124 -12.28 5.05 5.50
C GLU A 124 -11.72 4.89 4.08
N ILE A 125 -10.47 5.30 3.84
CA ILE A 125 -9.81 5.08 2.53
C ILE A 125 -9.62 3.60 2.19
N THR A 126 -9.76 2.68 3.16
CA THR A 126 -9.70 1.23 2.91
C THR A 126 -10.96 0.67 2.26
N ALA A 127 -12.04 1.47 2.19
CA ALA A 127 -13.31 1.06 1.60
C ALA A 127 -13.14 0.74 0.12
N LYS A 128 -13.51 -0.49 -0.27
CA LYS A 128 -13.44 -0.95 -1.67
C LYS A 128 -14.27 -0.09 -2.62
N SER A 129 -15.39 0.45 -2.16
CA SER A 129 -16.24 1.35 -2.94
C SER A 129 -15.52 2.66 -3.25
N TRP A 130 -14.85 3.25 -2.27
CA TRP A 130 -14.10 4.49 -2.44
C TRP A 130 -12.86 4.29 -3.31
N LEU A 131 -12.07 3.24 -3.06
CA LEU A 131 -10.86 2.92 -3.83
C LEU A 131 -11.13 2.64 -5.32
N LYS A 132 -12.34 2.21 -5.70
CA LYS A 132 -12.71 2.01 -7.11
C LYS A 132 -12.60 3.28 -7.95
N GLN A 133 -12.60 4.46 -7.34
CA GLN A 133 -12.46 5.73 -8.05
C GLN A 133 -11.10 5.89 -8.75
N PHE A 134 -10.07 5.17 -8.28
CA PHE A 134 -8.75 5.11 -8.91
C PHE A 134 -8.67 4.19 -10.13
N ARG A 135 -9.73 3.43 -10.45
CA ARG A 135 -9.71 2.60 -11.66
C ARG A 135 -9.71 3.47 -12.89
N TYR A 136 -9.08 2.96 -13.94
CA TYR A 136 -9.05 3.64 -15.23
C TYR A 136 -10.45 4.00 -15.71
N LYS A 137 -10.58 5.22 -16.22
CA LYS A 137 -11.73 5.72 -16.95
C LYS A 137 -11.20 6.41 -18.20
N GLU A 138 -11.87 6.18 -19.31
CA GLU A 138 -11.55 6.86 -20.57
C GLU A 138 -11.54 8.38 -20.35
N ASN A 139 -10.55 9.07 -20.92
CA ASN A 139 -10.34 10.51 -20.78
C ASN A 139 -9.98 11.02 -19.36
N GLN A 140 -9.67 10.14 -18.40
CA GLN A 140 -9.22 10.54 -17.06
C GLN A 140 -7.69 10.41 -16.92
N ALA A 141 -6.97 11.51 -17.18
CA ALA A 141 -5.52 11.53 -17.10
C ALA A 141 -4.96 11.68 -15.67
N VAL A 142 -5.66 12.40 -14.77
CA VAL A 142 -5.16 12.74 -13.42
C VAL A 142 -6.28 12.62 -12.39
N PHE A 143 -5.96 12.05 -11.22
CA PHE A 143 -6.86 12.01 -10.07
C PHE A 143 -6.81 13.33 -9.30
N ARG A 144 -7.98 13.91 -9.02
CA ARG A 144 -8.16 15.20 -8.37
C ARG A 144 -9.31 15.11 -7.37
N ILE A 145 -8.98 15.42 -6.13
CA ILE A 145 -9.93 15.41 -5.01
C ILE A 145 -11.00 16.48 -5.24
N ASN A 146 -12.24 16.18 -4.86
CA ASN A 146 -13.45 16.97 -5.14
C ASN A 146 -13.78 17.17 -6.64
N LYS A 147 -13.12 16.41 -7.53
CA LYS A 147 -13.46 16.37 -8.97
C LYS A 147 -13.80 14.96 -9.43
N ASN A 148 -12.86 14.03 -9.27
CA ASN A 148 -13.02 12.63 -9.66
C ASN A 148 -12.55 11.64 -8.59
N ILE A 149 -12.09 12.16 -7.44
CA ILE A 149 -11.90 11.44 -6.18
C ILE A 149 -12.71 12.16 -5.11
N ASP A 150 -13.61 11.43 -4.45
CA ASP A 150 -14.41 11.95 -3.34
C ASP A 150 -13.53 12.25 -2.12
N ALA A 151 -13.69 13.43 -1.54
CA ALA A 151 -13.14 13.71 -0.22
C ALA A 151 -13.84 12.86 0.85
N ILE A 152 -13.14 12.61 1.96
CA ILE A 152 -13.68 11.90 3.11
C ILE A 152 -13.45 12.75 4.35
N SER A 153 -14.55 13.09 5.04
CA SER A 153 -14.48 13.80 6.32
C SER A 153 -13.69 12.98 7.35
N GLY A 154 -12.74 13.61 8.05
CA GLY A 154 -11.90 12.94 9.03
C GLY A 154 -10.76 12.08 8.45
N ALA A 155 -10.64 12.01 7.12
CA ALA A 155 -9.57 11.27 6.43
C ALA A 155 -8.80 12.14 5.43
N THR A 156 -8.86 13.46 5.53
CA THR A 156 -8.27 14.41 4.56
C THR A 156 -6.80 14.09 4.28
N ILE A 157 -5.97 13.91 5.31
CA ILE A 157 -4.53 13.61 5.13
C ILE A 157 -4.34 12.33 4.29
N SER A 158 -5.04 11.25 4.63
CA SER A 158 -4.93 9.98 3.93
C SER A 158 -5.46 10.05 2.50
N VAL A 159 -6.56 10.78 2.26
CA VAL A 159 -7.15 10.99 0.92
C VAL A 159 -6.18 11.73 0.01
N TYR A 160 -5.57 12.82 0.50
CA TYR A 160 -4.59 13.57 -0.28
C TYR A 160 -3.35 12.72 -0.56
N ALA A 161 -2.77 12.11 0.48
CA ALA A 161 -1.53 11.38 0.35
C ALA A 161 -1.63 10.17 -0.60
N ILE A 162 -2.70 9.38 -0.55
CA ILE A 162 -2.87 8.27 -1.50
C ILE A 162 -3.16 8.77 -2.92
N THR A 163 -3.87 9.89 -3.09
CA THR A 163 -4.18 10.44 -4.41
C THR A 163 -2.90 10.94 -5.10
N ASP A 164 -2.05 11.64 -4.36
CA ASP A 164 -0.78 12.14 -4.86
C ASP A 164 0.18 10.99 -5.21
N ASP A 165 0.28 9.98 -4.35
CA ASP A 165 1.16 8.82 -4.58
C ASP A 165 0.69 8.00 -5.81
N VAL A 166 -0.63 7.80 -5.98
CA VAL A 166 -1.19 7.14 -7.17
C VAL A 166 -0.93 7.94 -8.46
N ASN A 167 -1.05 9.27 -8.42
CA ASN A 167 -0.72 10.12 -9.56
C ASN A 167 0.78 10.02 -9.93
N MET A 168 1.66 10.04 -8.94
CA MET A 168 3.12 9.89 -9.14
C MET A 168 3.44 8.54 -9.81
N ILE A 169 2.80 7.46 -9.39
CA ILE A 169 3.00 6.12 -10.00
C ILE A 169 2.51 6.10 -11.45
N ASN A 170 1.33 6.68 -11.74
CA ASN A 170 0.82 6.76 -13.10
C ASN A 170 1.74 7.56 -14.02
N GLU A 171 2.26 8.69 -13.54
CA GLU A 171 3.24 9.50 -14.28
C GLU A 171 4.52 8.70 -14.54
N TYR A 172 5.05 8.01 -13.52
CA TYR A 172 6.24 7.18 -13.66
C TYR A 172 6.06 6.08 -14.72
N LEU A 173 4.95 5.34 -14.67
CA LEU A 173 4.64 4.28 -15.64
C LEU A 173 4.50 4.84 -17.06
N THR A 174 3.84 5.98 -17.19
CA THR A 174 3.67 6.67 -18.47
C THR A 174 5.01 7.04 -19.08
N GLN A 175 5.91 7.65 -18.31
CA GLN A 175 7.24 8.09 -18.78
C GLN A 175 8.17 6.92 -19.12
N HIS A 176 8.09 5.79 -18.41
CA HIS A 176 9.11 4.74 -18.49
C HIS A 176 8.67 3.48 -19.26
N PHE A 177 7.37 3.26 -19.45
CA PHE A 177 6.84 2.03 -20.05
C PHE A 177 5.88 2.25 -21.23
N LEU A 178 5.21 3.40 -21.34
CA LEU A 178 4.29 3.67 -22.46
C LEU A 178 4.93 4.44 -23.62
N TYR A 179 5.98 5.23 -23.35
CA TYR A 179 6.69 6.03 -24.37
C TYR A 179 8.06 5.45 -24.78
N LYS A 180 8.26 4.14 -24.59
CA LYS A 180 9.40 3.39 -25.14
C LYS A 180 8.92 2.39 -26.18
#